data_AF-A0A9Q4GGS3-F1
#
_entry.id   AF-A0A9Q4GGS3-F1
#
_cell.length_a   1.000
_cell.length_b   1.000
_cell.length_c   1.000
_cell.angle_alpha   90.00
_cell.angle_beta   90.00
_cell.angle_gamma   90.00
#
_symmetry.space_group_name_H-M   'P 1'
#
loop_
_entity.id
_entity.type
_entity.pdbx_description
1 polymer ?
#
loop_
_entity_poly.entity_id
_entity_poly.type
_entity_poly.pdbx_seq_one_letter_code
_entity_poly.pdbx_strand_id
1 'polypeptide(L)'
;MAELSEKASRYGRMLADAVGAVEVVDDSDEADGFLRQAESYLEDGRRFLDEGDEVNALAAFSYGHAWLDAGMRMGFYETDAEHEELFAA
;
A
#
# COMPACT_ATOMS: atom_id res chain seq x y z
N MET A 1 -4.59 -22.23 4.69
CA MET A 1 -4.38 -22.02 3.24
C MET A 1 -5.44 -21.09 2.69
N ALA A 2 -6.71 -21.51 2.52
CA ALA A 2 -7.77 -20.62 1.99
C ALA A 2 -7.92 -19.27 2.71
N GLU A 3 -7.86 -19.23 4.04
CA GLU A 3 -7.98 -17.97 4.80
C GLU A 3 -6.78 -17.03 4.63
N LEU A 4 -5.58 -17.57 4.39
CA LEU A 4 -4.39 -16.74 4.21
C LEU A 4 -4.39 -16.10 2.81
N SER A 5 -4.74 -16.88 1.79
CA SER A 5 -4.99 -16.40 0.43
C SER A 5 -6.00 -15.25 0.38
N GLU A 6 -7.13 -15.43 1.06
CA GLU A 6 -8.18 -14.41 1.12
C GLU A 6 -7.68 -13.14 1.83
N LYS A 7 -6.96 -13.31 2.95
CA LYS A 7 -6.38 -12.18 3.68
C LYS A 7 -5.33 -11.43 2.85
N ALA A 8 -4.41 -12.14 2.20
CA ALA A 8 -3.40 -11.52 1.33
C ALA A 8 -4.07 -10.75 0.18
N SER A 9 -5.06 -11.35 -0.48
CA SER A 9 -5.84 -10.69 -1.53
C SER A 9 -6.58 -9.44 -1.03
N ARG A 10 -7.12 -9.47 0.19
CA ARG A 10 -7.78 -8.32 0.80
C ARG A 10 -6.80 -7.18 1.06
N TYR A 11 -5.62 -7.48 1.60
CA TYR A 11 -4.57 -6.48 1.83
C TYR A 11 -4.02 -5.90 0.52
N GLY A 12 -3.90 -6.72 -0.52
CA GLY A 12 -3.50 -6.26 -1.84
C GLY A 12 -4.48 -5.27 -2.47
N ARG A 13 -5.80 -5.50 -2.29
CA ARG A 13 -6.82 -4.53 -2.69
C ARG A 13 -6.74 -3.24 -1.87
N MET A 14 -6.67 -3.36 -0.55
CA MET A 14 -6.58 -2.20 0.34
C MET A 14 -5.38 -1.31 0.00
N LEU A 15 -4.19 -1.90 -0.25
CA LEU A 15 -3.03 -1.14 -0.71
C LEU A 15 -3.23 -0.53 -2.10
N ALA A 16 -3.80 -1.27 -3.05
CA ALA A 16 -4.05 -0.74 -4.39
C ALA A 16 -5.02 0.46 -4.37
N ASP A 17 -6.06 0.38 -3.54
CA ASP A 17 -7.02 1.46 -3.34
C ASP A 17 -6.33 2.66 -2.68
N ALA A 18 -5.50 2.44 -1.65
CA ALA A 18 -4.76 3.49 -0.98
C ALA A 18 -3.75 4.20 -1.91
N VAL A 19 -3.01 3.46 -2.75
CA VAL A 19 -2.13 4.05 -3.78
C VAL A 19 -2.93 4.89 -4.77
N GLY A 20 -4.14 4.45 -5.15
CA GLY A 20 -5.00 5.20 -6.07
C GLY A 20 -5.65 6.44 -5.45
N ALA A 21 -5.78 6.49 -4.13
CA ALA A 21 -6.48 7.54 -3.40
C ALA A 21 -5.57 8.64 -2.84
N VAL A 22 -4.24 8.47 -2.90
CA VAL A 22 -3.32 9.52 -2.47
C VAL A 22 -3.19 10.63 -3.52
N GLU A 23 -3.34 11.86 -3.08
CA GLU A 23 -2.97 13.06 -3.82
C GLU A 23 -1.64 13.59 -3.29
N VAL A 24 -0.65 13.74 -4.17
CA VAL A 24 0.67 14.25 -3.80
C VAL A 24 0.60 15.76 -3.59
N VAL A 25 0.92 16.21 -2.37
CA VAL A 25 0.94 17.63 -2.00
C VAL A 25 2.34 18.20 -1.84
N ASP A 26 3.34 17.33 -1.61
CA ASP A 26 4.76 17.66 -1.55
C ASP A 26 5.49 17.07 -2.77
N ASP A 27 6.18 17.91 -3.55
CA ASP A 27 6.86 17.52 -4.79
C ASP A 27 8.34 17.14 -4.60
N SER A 28 8.76 16.84 -3.37
CA SER A 28 10.12 16.39 -3.07
C SER A 28 10.43 14.98 -3.59
N ASP A 29 11.72 14.74 -3.82
CA ASP A 29 12.23 13.41 -4.16
C ASP A 29 11.93 12.39 -3.03
N GLU A 30 11.87 12.86 -1.79
CA GLU A 30 11.49 12.06 -0.62
C GLU A 30 10.04 11.58 -0.69
N ALA A 31 9.08 12.48 -0.99
CA ALA A 31 7.68 12.13 -1.18
C ALA A 31 7.53 11.11 -2.32
N ASP A 32 8.10 11.39 -3.49
CA ASP A 32 8.11 10.47 -4.62
C ASP A 32 8.78 9.12 -4.29
N GLY A 33 9.82 9.12 -3.44
CA GLY A 33 10.47 7.91 -2.92
C GLY A 33 9.52 7.02 -2.10
N PHE A 34 8.69 7.60 -1.25
CA PHE A 34 7.74 6.85 -0.42
C PHE A 34 6.64 6.21 -1.27
N LEU A 35 6.07 6.95 -2.23
CA LEU A 35 5.02 6.44 -3.11
C LEU A 35 5.54 5.30 -3.98
N ARG A 36 6.72 5.48 -4.58
CA ARG A 36 7.39 4.41 -5.34
C ARG A 36 7.64 3.15 -4.53
N GLN A 37 7.98 3.27 -3.23
CA GLN A 37 8.11 2.08 -2.40
C GLN A 37 6.78 1.38 -2.19
N ALA A 38 5.70 2.12 -1.91
CA ALA A 38 4.37 1.53 -1.78
C ALA A 38 3.96 0.77 -3.05
N GLU A 39 4.17 1.38 -4.23
CA GLU A 39 3.90 0.78 -5.54
C GLU A 39 4.76 -0.46 -5.80
N SER A 40 6.06 -0.40 -5.49
CA SER A 40 6.98 -1.54 -5.65
C SER A 40 6.54 -2.73 -4.80
N TYR A 41 6.13 -2.49 -3.55
CA TYR A 41 5.61 -3.54 -2.67
C TYR A 41 4.24 -4.07 -3.12
N LEU A 42 3.40 -3.24 -3.76
CA LEU A 42 2.17 -3.70 -4.39
C LEU A 42 2.45 -4.64 -5.57
N GLU A 43 3.44 -4.33 -6.40
CA GLU A 43 3.87 -5.19 -7.50
C GLU A 43 4.47 -6.51 -6.99
N ASP A 44 5.35 -6.45 -6.01
CA ASP A 44 5.95 -7.64 -5.39
C ASP A 44 4.88 -8.54 -4.77
N GLY A 45 3.93 -7.96 -4.03
CA GLY A 45 2.84 -8.72 -3.43
C GLY A 45 1.96 -9.43 -4.47
N ARG A 46 1.71 -8.78 -5.63
CA ARG A 46 0.99 -9.40 -6.75
C ARG A 46 1.78 -10.58 -7.34
N ARG A 47 3.09 -10.40 -7.55
CA ARG A 47 3.97 -11.49 -8.00
C ARG A 47 3.98 -12.66 -7.02
N PHE A 48 4.07 -12.41 -5.72
CA PHE A 48 4.02 -13.46 -4.71
C PHE A 48 2.68 -14.22 -4.71
N LEU A 49 1.54 -13.54 -4.93
CA LEU A 49 0.25 -14.23 -5.10
C LEU A 49 0.24 -15.14 -6.34
N ASP A 50 0.76 -14.66 -7.47
CA ASP A 50 0.83 -15.44 -8.71
C ASP A 50 1.72 -16.69 -8.55
N GLU A 51 2.74 -16.61 -7.70
CA GLU A 51 3.65 -17.72 -7.36
C GLU A 51 3.11 -18.63 -6.23
N GLY A 52 1.99 -18.27 -5.60
CA GLY A 52 1.40 -19.02 -4.47
C GLY A 52 2.11 -18.79 -3.12
N ASP A 53 2.95 -17.77 -3.01
CA ASP A 53 3.63 -17.37 -1.77
C ASP A 53 2.80 -16.35 -0.98
N GLU A 54 1.71 -16.85 -0.37
CA GLU A 54 0.71 -16.02 0.31
C GLU A 54 1.28 -15.27 1.53
N VAL A 55 2.32 -15.80 2.18
CA VAL A 55 2.96 -15.18 3.33
C VAL A 55 3.75 -13.94 2.90
N ASN A 56 4.59 -14.07 1.87
CA ASN A 56 5.34 -12.94 1.36
C ASN A 56 4.43 -11.93 0.66
N ALA A 57 3.36 -12.37 0.00
CA ALA A 57 2.34 -11.47 -0.53
C ALA A 57 1.73 -10.58 0.56
N LEU A 58 1.24 -11.20 1.65
CA LEU A 58 0.66 -10.46 2.77
C LEU A 58 1.68 -9.50 3.42
N ALA A 59 2.93 -9.94 3.56
CA ALA A 59 3.99 -9.11 4.11
C ALA A 59 4.29 -7.89 3.21
N ALA A 60 4.42 -8.11 1.90
CA ALA A 60 4.67 -7.06 0.92
C ALA A 60 3.54 -6.02 0.94
N PHE A 61 2.27 -6.45 0.84
CA PHE A 61 1.14 -5.52 0.89
C PHE A 61 1.06 -4.74 2.21
N SER A 62 1.31 -5.40 3.34
CA SER A 62 1.30 -4.71 4.64
C SER A 62 2.40 -3.66 4.75
N TYR A 63 3.58 -3.95 4.20
CA TYR A 63 4.71 -3.03 4.25
C TYR A 63 4.59 -1.88 3.23
N GLY A 64 4.05 -2.15 2.04
CA GLY A 64 3.68 -1.10 1.08
C GLY A 64 2.67 -0.12 1.68
N HIS A 65 1.70 -0.63 2.44
CA HIS A 65 0.73 0.23 3.14
C HIS A 65 1.40 1.11 4.20
N ALA A 66 2.36 0.56 4.96
CA ALA A 66 3.08 1.32 5.96
C ALA A 66 3.89 2.49 5.36
N TRP A 67 4.37 2.36 4.12
CA TRP A 67 5.00 3.49 3.41
C TRP A 67 4.01 4.62 3.12
N LEU A 68 2.78 4.30 2.71
CA LEU A 68 1.75 5.31 2.51
C LEU A 68 1.34 5.98 3.83
N ASP A 69 1.09 5.19 4.88
CA ASP A 69 0.73 5.72 6.20
C ASP A 69 1.83 6.65 6.74
N ALA A 70 3.10 6.31 6.51
CA ALA A 70 4.22 7.17 6.87
C ALA A 70 4.23 8.47 6.05
N GLY A 71 3.99 8.40 4.73
CA GLY A 71 3.91 9.59 3.87
C GLY A 71 2.76 10.53 4.24
N MET A 72 1.57 9.99 4.55
CA MET A 72 0.43 10.75 5.06
C MET A 72 0.80 11.50 6.35
N ARG A 73 1.44 10.82 7.31
CA ARG A 73 1.87 11.45 8.58
C ARG A 73 2.97 12.49 8.42
N MET A 74 3.81 12.36 7.40
CA MET A 74 4.83 13.35 7.06
C MET A 74 4.24 14.57 6.34
N GLY A 75 2.97 14.51 5.91
CA GLY A 75 2.32 15.57 5.15
C GLY A 75 2.73 15.58 3.67
N PHE A 76 3.23 14.46 3.14
CA PHE A 76 3.57 14.34 1.72
C PHE A 76 2.35 14.17 0.83
N TYR A 77 1.30 13.56 1.38
CA TYR A 77 0.07 13.24 0.67
C TYR A 77 -1.16 13.70 1.44
N GLU A 78 -2.23 13.93 0.70
CA GLU A 78 -3.58 14.06 1.20
C GLU A 78 -4.48 13.00 0.53
N THR A 79 -5.69 12.83 1.05
CA THR A 79 -6.70 11.96 0.45
C THR A 79 -8.07 12.56 0.71
N ASP A 80 -9.09 12.14 -0.05
CA ASP A 80 -10.45 12.59 0.19
C ASP A 80 -11.09 11.88 1.41
N ALA A 81 -12.19 12.43 1.89
CA ALA A 81 -12.89 11.94 3.08
C ALA A 81 -13.46 10.51 2.94
N GLU A 82 -13.66 10.01 1.72
CA GLU A 82 -14.17 8.66 1.48
C GLU A 82 -13.05 7.61 1.67
N HIS A 83 -11.79 8.02 1.49
CA HIS A 83 -10.62 7.13 1.53
C HIS A 83 -9.75 7.29 2.80
N GLU A 84 -10.05 8.24 3.68
CA GLU A 84 -9.34 8.42 4.96
C GLU A 84 -9.22 7.12 5.78
N GLU A 85 -10.26 6.28 5.74
CA GLU A 85 -10.30 5.00 6.49
C GLU A 85 -9.34 3.93 5.97
N LEU A 86 -8.76 4.12 4.78
CA LEU A 86 -7.72 3.24 4.26
C LEU A 86 -6.43 3.43 5.05
N PHE A 87 -6.16 4.61 5.58
CA PHE A 87 -4.90 4.95 6.22
C PHE A 87 -4.95 4.78 7.75
N ALA A 88 -3.85 4.34 8.33
CA ALA A 88 -3.71 4.30 9.77
C ALA A 88 -3.42 5.72 10.29
N ALA A 89 -4.45 6.41 10.77
CA ALA A 89 -4.33 7.67 11.52
C ALA A 89 -3.30 7.56 12.66
#